data_AF-A0A957S0E8-F1
#
_entry.id   AF-A0A957S0E8-F1
#
_cell.length_a   1.000
_cell.length_b   1.000
_cell.length_c   1.000
_cell.angle_alpha   90.00
_cell.angle_beta   90.00
_cell.angle_gamma   90.00
#
_symmetry.space_group_name_H-M   'P 1'
#
loop_
_entity.id
_entity.type
_entity.pdbx_description
1 polymer ?
#
loop_
_entity_poly.entity_id
_entity_poly.type
_entity_poly.pdbx_seq_one_letter_code
_entity_poly.pdbx_strand_id
1 'polypeptide(L)'
;MTVAAPRIAEFLGLSEPELIRKALHSLLLEQKRLALQERLEILARYRARDITELEQKIAAGQVAEHPGWEDLITVENLDARIGEIDVYLRDL
;
A
#
# COMPACT_ATOMS: atom_id res chain seq x y z
N MET A 1 23.82 -16.93 -7.21
CA MET A 1 24.14 -15.57 -6.70
C MET A 1 23.51 -15.42 -5.32
N THR A 2 24.21 -15.76 -4.25
CA THR A 2 23.62 -15.83 -2.88
C THR A 2 24.66 -15.54 -1.80
N VAL A 3 25.41 -14.44 -1.93
CA VAL A 3 26.54 -14.14 -1.01
C VAL A 3 26.38 -12.78 -0.30
N ALA A 4 25.20 -12.16 -0.31
CA ALA A 4 25.01 -10.83 0.29
C ALA A 4 24.44 -10.89 1.71
N ALA A 5 23.40 -11.70 1.96
CA ALA A 5 22.68 -11.68 3.23
C ALA A 5 23.55 -11.98 4.48
N PRO A 6 24.42 -13.01 4.50
CA PRO A 6 25.26 -13.27 5.68
C PRO A 6 26.25 -12.13 5.96
N ARG A 7 26.86 -11.57 4.91
CA ARG A 7 27.80 -10.43 5.04
C ARG A 7 27.09 -9.14 5.47
N ILE A 8 25.87 -8.91 4.99
CA ILE A 8 25.07 -7.76 5.42
C ILE A 8 24.64 -7.94 6.88
N ALA A 9 24.28 -9.16 7.29
CA ALA A 9 23.91 -9.47 8.66
C ALA A 9 25.09 -9.22 9.60
N GLU A 10 26.29 -9.71 9.26
CA GLU A 10 27.53 -9.44 9.99
C GLU A 10 27.85 -7.92 10.05
N PHE A 11 27.80 -7.23 8.91
CA PHE A 11 28.03 -5.78 8.84
C PHE A 11 27.06 -4.97 9.72
N LEU A 12 25.81 -5.40 9.81
CA LEU A 12 24.77 -4.75 10.62
C LEU A 12 24.73 -5.25 12.07
N GLY A 13 25.55 -6.24 12.45
CA GLY A 13 25.53 -6.85 13.77
C GLY A 13 24.22 -7.60 14.08
N LEU A 14 23.59 -8.18 13.05
CA LEU A 14 22.35 -8.94 13.15
C LEU A 14 22.59 -10.43 12.86
N SER A 15 21.74 -11.29 13.39
CA SER A 15 21.59 -12.65 12.84
C SER A 15 20.86 -12.61 11.50
N GLU A 16 21.06 -13.63 10.66
CA GLU A 16 20.32 -13.74 9.39
C GLU A 16 18.79 -13.74 9.58
N PRO A 17 18.20 -14.44 10.57
CA PRO A 17 16.76 -14.36 10.83
C PRO A 17 16.29 -12.95 11.22
N GLU A 18 17.05 -12.20 12.01
CA GLU A 18 16.73 -10.82 12.38
C GLU A 18 16.81 -9.88 11.18
N LEU A 19 17.84 -10.06 10.34
CA LEU A 19 17.98 -9.31 9.09
C LEU A 19 16.77 -9.55 8.19
N ILE A 20 16.38 -10.82 7.99
CA ILE A 20 15.23 -11.19 7.16
C ILE A 20 13.95 -10.59 7.73
N ARG A 21 13.69 -10.72 9.04
CA ARG A 21 12.50 -10.14 9.69
C ARG A 21 12.44 -8.62 9.48
N LYS A 22 13.54 -7.91 9.72
CA LYS A 22 13.61 -6.44 9.52
C LYS A 22 13.45 -6.06 8.05
N ALA A 23 14.04 -6.82 7.13
CA ALA A 23 13.93 -6.58 5.69
C ALA A 23 12.49 -6.76 5.21
N LEU A 24 11.81 -7.84 5.62
CA LEU A 24 10.41 -8.09 5.30
C LEU A 24 9.50 -7.01 5.88
N HIS A 25 9.70 -6.64 7.16
CA HIS A 25 8.93 -5.59 7.79
C HIS A 25 9.10 -4.24 7.07
N SER A 26 10.34 -3.86 6.73
CA SER A 26 10.63 -2.63 5.98
C SER A 26 10.01 -2.65 4.58
N LEU A 27 10.11 -3.77 3.87
CA LEU A 27 9.53 -3.95 2.54
C LEU A 27 8.00 -3.80 2.57
N LEU A 28 7.33 -4.46 3.51
CA LEU A 28 5.88 -4.37 3.67
C LEU A 28 5.42 -2.96 4.01
N LEU A 29 6.13 -2.26 4.90
CA LEU A 29 5.83 -0.86 5.21
C LEU A 29 5.96 0.05 3.99
N GLU A 30 7.00 -0.13 3.16
CA GLU A 30 7.17 0.65 1.94
C GLU A 30 6.07 0.36 0.91
N GLN A 31 5.69 -0.91 0.76
CA GLN A 31 4.57 -1.30 -0.11
C GLN A 31 3.24 -0.68 0.36
N LYS A 32 2.99 -0.67 1.68
CA LYS A 32 1.82 -0.01 2.26
C LYS A 32 1.86 1.50 2.03
N ARG A 33 3.03 2.13 2.19
CA ARG A 33 3.21 3.58 1.96
C ARG A 33 2.87 3.96 0.52
N LEU A 34 3.35 3.20 -0.46
CA LEU A 34 3.07 3.44 -1.87
C LEU A 34 1.58 3.27 -2.19
N ALA A 35 0.95 2.21 -1.68
CA ALA A 35 -0.48 1.98 -1.88
C ALA A 35 -1.34 3.10 -1.25
N LEU A 36 -1.00 3.54 -0.04
CA LEU A 36 -1.67 4.67 0.62
C LEU A 36 -1.48 5.98 -0.15
N GLN A 37 -0.29 6.21 -0.69
CA GLN A 37 0.00 7.40 -1.49
C GLN A 37 -0.89 7.44 -2.74
N GLU A 38 -0.91 6.35 -3.52
CA GLU A 38 -1.75 6.24 -4.72
C GLU A 38 -3.24 6.41 -4.40
N ARG A 39 -3.70 5.78 -3.32
CA ARG A 39 -5.08 5.91 -2.82
C ARG A 39 -5.44 7.37 -2.53
N LEU A 40 -4.57 8.09 -1.84
CA LEU A 40 -4.78 9.51 -1.51
C LEU A 40 -4.70 10.41 -2.74
N GLU A 41 -3.83 10.11 -3.70
CA GLU A 41 -3.73 10.84 -4.97
C GLU A 41 -5.02 10.72 -5.79
N ILE A 42 -5.61 9.52 -5.86
CA ILE A 42 -6.89 9.30 -6.53
C ILE A 42 -8.01 10.07 -5.81
N LEU A 43 -8.15 9.91 -4.49
CA LEU A 43 -9.19 10.62 -3.73
C LEU A 43 -9.06 12.16 -3.84
N ALA A 44 -7.82 12.67 -3.82
CA ALA A 44 -7.53 14.09 -3.98
C ALA A 44 -7.94 14.62 -5.36
N ARG A 45 -7.77 13.83 -6.43
CA ARG A 45 -8.22 14.17 -7.80
C ARG A 45 -9.70 14.55 -7.83
N TYR A 46 -10.52 13.84 -7.06
CA TYR A 46 -11.97 14.03 -6.95
C TYR A 46 -12.40 14.90 -5.76
N ARG A 47 -11.42 15.42 -5.00
CA ARG A 47 -11.63 16.14 -3.74
C ARG A 47 -12.52 15.35 -2.77
N ALA A 48 -12.45 14.03 -2.79
CA ALA A 48 -13.24 13.15 -1.94
C ALA A 48 -12.46 12.88 -0.65
N ARG A 49 -13.16 12.84 0.50
CA ARG A 49 -12.51 12.53 1.79
C ARG A 49 -12.25 11.03 1.94
N ASP A 50 -13.10 10.22 1.35
CA ASP A 50 -13.06 8.77 1.40
C ASP A 50 -13.69 8.15 0.15
N ILE A 51 -13.62 6.82 0.07
CA ILE A 51 -14.12 6.02 -1.04
C ILE A 51 -15.63 6.15 -1.23
N THR A 52 -16.37 6.29 -0.13
CA THR A 52 -17.83 6.42 -0.13
C THR A 52 -18.26 7.77 -0.71
N GLU A 53 -17.55 8.85 -0.36
CA GLU A 53 -17.79 10.16 -0.97
C GLU A 53 -17.45 10.18 -2.46
N LEU A 54 -16.39 9.47 -2.87
CA LEU A 54 -16.05 9.33 -4.29
C LEU A 54 -17.18 8.65 -5.07
N GLU A 55 -17.65 7.50 -4.60
CA GLU A 55 -18.77 6.76 -5.19
C GLU A 55 -20.03 7.65 -5.32
N GLN A 56 -20.39 8.35 -4.25
CA GLN A 56 -21.54 9.27 -4.24
C GLN A 56 -21.39 10.40 -5.26
N LYS A 57 -20.20 10.98 -5.39
CA LYS A 57 -19.92 12.03 -6.38
C LYS A 57 -20.08 11.53 -7.81
N ILE A 58 -19.62 10.32 -8.09
CA ILE A 58 -19.77 9.71 -9.42
C ILE A 58 -21.25 9.44 -9.70
N ALA A 59 -21.94 8.77 -8.78
CA ALA A 59 -23.35 8.41 -8.94
C ALA A 59 -24.28 9.63 -9.07
N ALA A 60 -23.94 10.75 -8.43
CA ALA A 60 -24.68 12.02 -8.54
C ALA A 60 -24.31 12.83 -9.80
N GLY A 61 -23.40 12.36 -10.64
CA GLY A 61 -22.91 13.08 -11.83
C GLY A 61 -22.09 14.33 -11.50
N GLN A 62 -21.58 14.46 -10.27
CA GLN A 62 -20.75 15.60 -9.85
C GLN A 62 -19.32 15.51 -10.37
N VAL A 63 -18.87 14.30 -10.70
CA VAL A 63 -17.60 14.02 -11.38
C VAL A 63 -17.86 13.07 -12.54
N ALA A 64 -16.92 12.99 -13.49
CA ALA A 64 -17.09 12.16 -14.68
C ALA A 64 -17.14 10.65 -14.31
N GLU A 65 -18.10 9.91 -14.89
CA GLU A 65 -18.23 8.45 -14.72
C GLU A 65 -17.00 7.70 -15.23
N HIS A 66 -16.42 8.17 -16.33
CA HIS A 66 -15.11 7.72 -16.82
C HIS A 66 -14.10 8.87 -16.74
N PRO A 67 -12.93 8.69 -16.09
CA PRO A 67 -12.43 7.46 -15.47
C PRO A 67 -12.93 7.21 -14.03
N GLY A 68 -13.95 7.93 -13.53
CA GLY A 68 -14.38 7.89 -12.12
C GLY A 68 -14.61 6.48 -11.54
N TRP A 69 -15.37 5.63 -12.22
CA TRP A 69 -15.63 4.26 -11.77
C TRP A 69 -14.36 3.38 -11.77
N GLU A 70 -13.46 3.58 -12.72
CA GLU A 70 -12.18 2.84 -12.79
C GLU A 70 -11.24 3.24 -11.64
N ASP A 71 -11.21 4.54 -11.34
CA ASP A 71 -10.47 5.07 -10.21
C ASP A 71 -11.06 4.58 -8.87
N LEU A 72 -12.39 4.48 -8.75
CA LEU A 72 -13.05 3.89 -7.57
C LEU A 72 -12.60 2.44 -7.35
N ILE A 73 -12.69 1.60 -8.39
CA ILE A 73 -12.24 0.21 -8.35
C ILE A 73 -10.75 0.13 -7.97
N THR A 74 -9.94 1.05 -8.48
CA THR A 74 -8.52 1.11 -8.13
C THR A 74 -8.33 1.39 -6.64
N VAL A 75 -9.07 2.33 -6.06
CA VAL A 75 -9.05 2.63 -4.62
C VAL A 75 -9.50 1.42 -3.78
N GLU A 76 -10.54 0.69 -4.20
CA GLU A 76 -11.00 -0.53 -3.52
C GLU A 76 -9.90 -1.61 -3.48
N ASN A 77 -9.23 -1.83 -4.61
CA ASN A 77 -8.14 -2.79 -4.71
C ASN A 77 -6.94 -2.39 -3.84
N LEU A 78 -6.63 -1.08 -3.78
CA LEU A 78 -5.58 -0.56 -2.90
C LEU A 78 -5.94 -0.77 -1.42
N ASP A 79 -7.21 -0.55 -1.03
CA ASP A 79 -7.68 -0.80 0.34
C ASP A 79 -7.57 -2.28 0.73
N ALA A 80 -7.96 -3.19 -0.17
CA ALA A 80 -7.78 -4.62 0.04
C ALA A 80 -6.30 -5.00 0.22
N ARG A 81 -5.42 -4.50 -0.65
CA ARG A 81 -3.97 -4.74 -0.58
C ARG A 81 -3.35 -4.20 0.71
N ILE A 82 -3.75 -3.00 1.14
CA ILE A 82 -3.30 -2.43 2.42
C ILE A 82 -3.73 -3.35 3.58
N GLY A 83 -4.96 -3.84 3.55
CA GLY A 83 -5.48 -4.80 4.53
C GLY A 83 -4.66 -6.09 4.61
N GLU A 84 -4.28 -6.67 3.46
CA GLU A 84 -3.41 -7.86 3.40
C GLU A 84 -2.02 -7.58 3.98
N ILE A 85 -1.40 -6.44 3.62
CA ILE A 85 -0.11 -6.04 4.17
C ILE A 85 -0.19 -5.90 5.70
N ASP A 86 -1.29 -5.35 6.22
CA ASP A 86 -1.50 -5.21 7.66
C ASP A 86 -1.65 -6.55 8.38
N VAL A 87 -2.17 -7.59 7.72
CA VAL A 87 -2.15 -8.96 8.27
C VAL A 87 -0.71 -9.44 8.40
N TYR A 88 0.09 -9.37 7.34
CA TYR A 88 1.48 -9.82 7.37
C TYR A 88 2.34 -9.04 8.38
N LEU A 89 2.13 -7.73 8.51
CA LEU A 89 2.85 -6.91 9.49
C LEU A 89 2.51 -7.28 10.94
N ARG A 90 1.28 -7.73 11.23
CA ARG A 90 0.91 -8.22 12.58
C ARG A 90 1.53 -9.57 12.91
N ASP A 91 1.72 -10.41 11.89
CA ASP A 91 2.21 -11.78 12.04
C ASP A 91 3.75 -11.87 12.03
N LEU A 92 4.44 -10.78 11.70
CA LEU A 92 5.91 -10.67 11.77
C LEU A 92 6.36 -10.38 13.19
#